data_AF-A0A960QXA1-F1
#
_entry.id   AF-A0A960QXA1-F1
#
_cell.length_a   1.000
_cell.length_b   1.000
_cell.length_c   1.000
_cell.angle_alpha   90.00
_cell.angle_beta   90.00
_cell.angle_gamma   90.00
#
_symmetry.space_group_name_H-M   'P 1'
#
loop_
_entity.id
_entity.type
_entity.pdbx_description
1 polymer ?
#
loop_
_entity_poly.entity_id
_entity_poly.type
_entity_poly.pdbx_seq_one_letter_code
_entity_poly.pdbx_strand_id
1 'polypeptide(L)'
;MDIRIKQGLNIPLGGKPEGEVQDLPLSKRVALDVSPFDTLRFTLLKNVKDFVKVGEPLLEDKSCSGRFFVSPASGVIKEIVRGLKRRLLSVVIETDPKQIPVKHEPLSLEPKPEEILTRFMEGGLMPHIQVRPCMRIAHPKHMPEAIFVKALESAPFMPPPELQVEGREELFAAGLKVLSRFCSVHLVYKKGCTFSPFTQAQFVEKHTATGPHPIANPSIHIAALHPILRNDQVIWTLDVSTVLAVGKLITQGIYDTSLVISLAGEGLPPSKRGFYRVNRGVCIQSLVEEVEGVRYISGDPLTGEKVHANGVLGFYHQGVCALPEG
;
A
#
# COMPACT_ATOMS: atom_id res chain seq x y z
N MET A 1 2.26 4.68 24.59
CA MET A 1 3.19 5.82 24.75
C MET A 1 2.76 6.96 23.82
N ASP A 2 3.13 8.22 24.12
CA ASP A 2 2.94 9.38 23.23
C ASP A 2 4.30 9.79 22.63
N ILE A 3 4.43 9.67 21.32
CA ILE A 3 5.65 9.94 20.56
C ILE A 3 5.55 11.35 20.01
N ARG A 4 6.46 12.23 20.42
CA ARG A 4 6.42 13.63 20.02
C ARG A 4 7.69 14.06 19.32
N ILE A 5 7.54 14.68 18.15
CA ILE A 5 8.62 15.43 17.51
C ILE A 5 8.26 16.92 17.48
N LYS A 6 9.26 17.76 17.77
CA LYS A 6 9.13 19.23 17.70
C LYS A 6 9.81 19.81 16.46
N GLN A 7 10.78 19.10 15.91
CA GLN A 7 11.53 19.48 14.72
C GLN A 7 10.97 18.73 13.50
N GLY A 8 10.72 19.49 12.44
CA GLY A 8 10.07 19.04 11.21
C GLY A 8 9.28 20.20 10.60
N LEU A 9 8.67 20.00 9.44
CA LEU A 9 7.98 21.06 8.71
C LEU A 9 6.76 20.52 7.97
N ASN A 10 5.60 21.10 8.25
CA ASN A 10 4.42 20.92 7.40
C ASN A 10 4.46 21.99 6.31
N ILE A 11 4.78 21.59 5.07
CA ILE A 11 4.90 22.54 3.96
C ILE A 11 3.50 23.11 3.63
N PRO A 12 3.36 24.46 3.58
CA PRO A 12 2.08 25.10 3.29
C PRO A 12 1.76 25.04 1.80
N LEU A 13 1.38 23.86 1.31
CA LEU A 13 0.96 23.67 -0.07
C LEU A 13 -0.55 23.92 -0.24
N GLY A 14 -0.91 24.66 -1.30
CA GLY A 14 -2.30 24.83 -1.73
C GLY A 14 -2.84 23.60 -2.46
N GLY A 15 -4.16 23.52 -2.65
CA GLY A 15 -4.77 22.41 -3.39
C GLY A 15 -4.99 21.13 -2.58
N LYS A 16 -5.29 21.23 -1.29
CA LYS A 16 -5.61 20.07 -0.45
C LYS A 16 -6.86 19.32 -0.94
N PRO A 17 -6.90 17.98 -0.79
CA PRO A 17 -8.12 17.20 -0.98
C PRO A 17 -9.05 17.39 0.22
N GLU A 18 -10.35 17.47 -0.03
CA GLU A 18 -11.39 17.61 0.99
C GLU A 18 -12.63 16.80 0.59
N GLY A 19 -13.55 16.59 1.54
CA GLY A 19 -14.82 15.91 1.32
C GLY A 19 -14.83 14.43 1.67
N GLU A 20 -15.92 13.76 1.29
CA GLU A 20 -16.15 12.33 1.53
C GLU A 20 -15.48 11.47 0.44
N VAL A 21 -15.29 10.18 0.75
CA VAL A 21 -14.75 9.21 -0.21
C VAL A 21 -15.78 8.92 -1.31
N GLN A 22 -15.38 9.12 -2.57
CA GLN A 22 -16.19 8.82 -3.74
C GLN A 22 -15.75 7.51 -4.40
N ASP A 23 -16.69 6.67 -4.80
CA ASP A 23 -16.37 5.46 -5.57
C ASP A 23 -16.18 5.79 -7.05
N LEU A 24 -15.03 5.42 -7.61
CA LEU A 24 -14.79 5.50 -9.04
C LEU A 24 -15.08 4.16 -9.72
N PRO A 25 -15.56 4.18 -10.98
CA PRO A 25 -15.71 2.96 -11.75
C PRO A 25 -14.35 2.27 -11.94
N LEU A 26 -14.38 0.95 -12.13
CA LEU A 26 -13.20 0.17 -12.49
C LEU A 26 -12.51 0.80 -13.70
N SER A 27 -11.23 1.16 -13.55
CA SER A 27 -10.45 1.68 -14.66
C SER A 27 -10.30 0.63 -15.75
N LYS A 28 -10.47 1.03 -17.00
CA LYS A 28 -10.31 0.17 -18.19
C LYS A 28 -8.92 -0.50 -18.25
N ARG A 29 -7.92 0.12 -17.62
CA ARG A 29 -6.56 -0.40 -17.52
C ARG A 29 -6.03 -0.23 -16.12
N VAL A 30 -5.36 -1.26 -15.64
CA VAL A 30 -4.54 -1.18 -14.42
C VAL A 30 -3.16 -1.72 -14.74
N ALA A 31 -2.17 -1.44 -13.89
CA ALA A 31 -0.89 -2.11 -13.99
C ALA A 31 -0.38 -2.57 -12.63
N LEU A 32 0.24 -3.74 -12.62
CA LEU A 32 1.17 -4.09 -11.56
C LEU A 32 2.47 -3.33 -11.82
N ASP A 33 2.68 -2.22 -11.11
CA ASP A 33 3.94 -1.49 -11.10
C ASP A 33 4.96 -2.23 -10.23
N VAL A 34 6.11 -2.54 -10.82
CA VAL A 34 7.26 -3.13 -10.11
C VAL A 34 8.52 -2.28 -10.23
N SER A 35 8.38 -1.04 -10.72
CA SER A 35 9.50 -0.11 -10.80
C SER A 35 10.15 0.19 -9.43
N PRO A 36 9.45 0.22 -8.28
CA PRO A 36 10.12 0.42 -6.98
C PRO A 36 11.05 -0.73 -6.58
N PHE A 37 10.98 -1.88 -7.25
CA PHE A 37 11.75 -3.10 -6.92
C PHE A 37 12.98 -3.27 -7.81
N ASP A 38 13.77 -2.23 -7.96
CA ASP A 38 14.91 -2.14 -8.88
C ASP A 38 16.03 -3.18 -8.64
N THR A 39 16.21 -3.54 -7.36
CA THR A 39 17.17 -4.56 -6.92
C THR A 39 16.68 -5.99 -7.17
N LEU A 40 15.38 -6.21 -7.41
CA LEU A 40 14.84 -7.53 -7.64
C LEU A 40 14.97 -7.98 -9.10
N ARG A 41 14.89 -9.29 -9.29
CA ARG A 41 14.84 -9.92 -10.60
C ARG A 41 13.62 -10.83 -10.64
N PHE A 42 12.83 -10.68 -11.68
CA PHE A 42 11.56 -11.38 -11.80
C PHE A 42 11.62 -12.50 -12.85
N THR A 43 10.96 -13.60 -12.54
CA THR A 43 10.48 -14.57 -13.53
C THR A 43 9.06 -14.15 -13.92
N LEU A 44 8.81 -14.02 -15.22
CA LEU A 44 7.44 -13.80 -15.74
C LEU A 44 6.72 -15.14 -15.78
N LEU A 45 5.53 -15.18 -15.18
CA LEU A 45 4.67 -16.37 -15.14
C LEU A 45 3.56 -16.34 -16.19
N LYS A 46 3.35 -15.17 -16.80
CA LYS A 46 2.31 -14.90 -17.80
C LYS A 46 2.86 -14.08 -18.95
N ASN A 47 2.19 -14.20 -20.10
CA ASN A 47 2.54 -13.53 -21.35
C ASN A 47 1.47 -12.52 -21.74
N VAL A 48 1.84 -11.61 -22.65
CA VAL A 48 0.87 -10.72 -23.31
C VAL A 48 -0.20 -11.57 -23.99
N LYS A 49 -1.47 -11.15 -23.87
CA LYS A 49 -2.71 -11.85 -24.30
C LYS A 49 -3.23 -12.92 -23.34
N ASP A 50 -2.51 -13.28 -22.28
CA ASP A 50 -3.06 -14.19 -21.26
C ASP A 50 -4.17 -13.50 -20.48
N PHE A 51 -5.26 -14.24 -20.22
CA PHE A 51 -6.28 -13.83 -19.26
C PHE A 51 -5.81 -14.17 -17.84
N VAL A 52 -5.99 -13.25 -16.90
CA VAL A 52 -5.59 -13.38 -15.50
C VAL A 52 -6.74 -12.98 -14.57
N LYS A 53 -6.77 -13.59 -13.39
CA LYS A 53 -7.71 -13.31 -12.30
C LYS A 53 -7.12 -12.33 -11.28
N VAL A 54 -7.96 -11.68 -10.49
CA VAL A 54 -7.49 -10.87 -9.35
C VAL A 54 -6.72 -11.76 -8.39
N GLY A 55 -5.52 -11.34 -7.97
CA GLY A 55 -4.68 -12.14 -7.07
C GLY A 55 -3.92 -13.28 -7.77
N GLU A 56 -4.02 -13.42 -9.09
CA GLU A 56 -3.25 -14.44 -9.82
C GLU A 56 -1.78 -14.06 -9.94
N PRO A 57 -0.82 -14.95 -9.64
CA PRO A 57 0.60 -14.69 -9.80
C PRO A 57 0.98 -14.28 -11.24
N LEU A 58 1.61 -13.11 -11.36
CA LEU A 58 2.15 -12.59 -12.62
C LEU A 58 3.67 -12.72 -12.66
N LEU A 59 4.31 -12.48 -11.52
CA LEU A 59 5.77 -12.48 -11.37
C LEU A 59 6.15 -13.29 -10.13
N GLU A 60 7.27 -13.97 -10.23
CA GLU A 60 7.98 -14.55 -9.08
C GLU A 60 9.32 -13.83 -8.89
N ASP A 61 9.64 -13.48 -7.66
CA ASP A 61 10.97 -12.97 -7.32
C ASP A 61 12.02 -14.09 -7.29
N LYS A 62 13.02 -13.99 -8.17
CA LYS A 62 14.11 -14.97 -8.28
C LYS A 62 14.97 -15.09 -7.04
N SER A 63 15.00 -14.07 -6.18
CA SER A 63 15.77 -14.10 -4.93
C SER A 63 15.04 -14.85 -3.81
N CYS A 64 13.73 -15.07 -3.93
CA CYS A 64 12.90 -15.71 -2.92
C CYS A 64 11.79 -16.50 -3.62
N SER A 65 12.05 -17.78 -3.91
CA SER A 65 11.05 -18.63 -4.57
C SER A 65 9.74 -18.70 -3.79
N GLY A 66 8.62 -18.66 -4.51
CA GLY A 66 7.28 -18.57 -3.96
C GLY A 66 6.82 -17.16 -3.58
N ARG A 67 7.71 -16.16 -3.55
CA ARG A 67 7.30 -14.76 -3.33
C ARG A 67 6.74 -14.18 -4.63
N PHE A 68 5.42 -14.19 -4.74
CA PHE A 68 4.72 -13.72 -5.94
C PHE A 68 4.31 -12.25 -5.87
N PHE A 69 4.23 -11.65 -7.06
CA PHE A 69 3.50 -10.41 -7.30
C PHE A 69 2.30 -10.74 -8.18
N VAL A 70 1.14 -10.33 -7.70
CA VAL A 70 -0.14 -10.82 -8.21
C VAL A 70 -0.89 -9.74 -8.98
N SER A 71 -1.84 -10.18 -9.80
CA SER A 71 -2.63 -9.30 -10.64
C SER A 71 -3.56 -8.40 -9.81
N PRO A 72 -3.55 -7.07 -10.01
CA PRO A 72 -4.45 -6.14 -9.32
C PRO A 72 -5.88 -6.11 -9.90
N ALA A 73 -6.12 -6.77 -11.03
CA ALA A 73 -7.45 -6.90 -11.63
C ALA A 73 -7.58 -8.21 -12.41
N SER A 74 -8.82 -8.64 -12.67
CA SER A 74 -9.04 -9.61 -13.76
C SER A 74 -9.01 -8.91 -15.11
N GLY A 75 -8.54 -9.62 -16.13
CA GLY A 75 -8.49 -9.08 -17.48
C GLY A 75 -7.44 -9.75 -18.34
N VAL A 76 -7.10 -9.10 -19.44
CA VAL A 76 -6.10 -9.58 -20.40
C VAL A 76 -4.82 -8.77 -20.23
N ILE A 77 -3.68 -9.44 -20.12
CA ILE A 77 -2.38 -8.75 -20.11
C ILE A 77 -2.18 -8.08 -21.47
N LYS A 78 -2.21 -6.75 -21.46
CA LYS A 78 -2.09 -5.93 -22.66
C LYS A 78 -0.64 -5.71 -23.04
N GLU A 79 0.21 -5.48 -22.04
CA GLU A 79 1.59 -5.09 -22.25
C GLU A 79 2.47 -5.47 -21.06
N ILE A 80 3.72 -5.82 -21.35
CA ILE A 80 4.78 -6.02 -20.35
C ILE A 80 5.83 -4.95 -20.61
N VAL A 81 5.79 -3.88 -19.81
CA VAL A 81 6.61 -2.68 -20.01
C VAL A 81 8.01 -2.92 -19.48
N ARG A 82 9.01 -2.65 -20.32
CA ARG A 82 10.43 -2.80 -19.96
C ARG A 82 11.19 -1.51 -20.19
N GLY A 83 12.05 -1.15 -19.25
CA GLY A 83 12.98 -0.04 -19.35
C GLY A 83 14.36 -0.46 -19.84
N LEU A 84 15.34 0.39 -19.57
CA LEU A 84 16.75 0.17 -19.90
C LEU A 84 17.24 -1.18 -19.37
N LYS A 85 18.14 -1.81 -20.13
CA LYS A 85 18.70 -3.15 -19.83
C LYS A 85 17.61 -4.21 -19.60
N ARG A 86 16.46 -4.08 -20.27
CA ARG A 86 15.28 -4.97 -20.18
C ARG A 86 14.70 -5.09 -18.78
N ARG A 87 14.95 -4.13 -17.89
CA ARG A 87 14.34 -4.08 -16.54
C ARG A 87 12.83 -4.06 -16.67
N LEU A 88 12.14 -4.94 -15.94
CA LEU A 88 10.68 -4.94 -15.90
C LEU A 88 10.20 -3.72 -15.10
N LEU A 89 9.30 -2.92 -15.69
CA LEU A 89 8.73 -1.75 -15.04
C LEU A 89 7.31 -2.04 -14.58
N SER A 90 6.47 -2.59 -15.45
CA SER A 90 5.10 -2.92 -15.10
C SER A 90 4.49 -4.00 -16.00
N VAL A 91 3.39 -4.58 -15.53
CA VAL A 91 2.51 -5.45 -16.33
C VAL A 91 1.15 -4.78 -16.41
N VAL A 92 0.75 -4.36 -17.61
CA VAL A 92 -0.50 -3.64 -17.89
C VAL A 92 -1.59 -4.64 -18.24
N ILE A 93 -2.75 -4.50 -17.61
CA ILE A 93 -3.92 -5.37 -17.76
C ILE A 93 -5.09 -4.52 -18.25
N GLU A 94 -5.70 -4.96 -19.34
CA GLU A 94 -7.00 -4.46 -19.79
C GLU A 94 -8.09 -5.18 -19.01
N THR A 95 -8.87 -4.44 -18.23
CA THR A 95 -9.72 -5.01 -17.17
C THR A 95 -11.01 -5.64 -17.69
N ASP A 96 -11.37 -6.79 -17.14
CA ASP A 96 -12.68 -7.43 -17.35
C ASP A 96 -13.69 -7.00 -16.25
N PRO A 97 -14.89 -6.48 -16.58
CA PRO A 97 -15.85 -6.02 -15.57
C PRO A 97 -16.24 -7.03 -14.48
N LYS A 98 -16.11 -8.34 -14.73
CA LYS A 98 -16.51 -9.39 -13.77
C LYS A 98 -15.57 -9.52 -12.58
N GLN A 99 -14.31 -9.08 -12.69
CA GLN A 99 -13.30 -9.11 -11.62
C GLN A 99 -13.29 -10.42 -10.80
N ILE A 100 -13.04 -11.53 -11.49
CA ILE A 100 -12.96 -12.89 -10.93
C ILE A 100 -11.70 -13.06 -10.06
N PRO A 101 -11.84 -13.35 -8.75
CA PRO A 101 -10.68 -13.57 -7.89
C PRO A 101 -10.14 -14.99 -7.96
N VAL A 102 -8.83 -15.14 -7.74
CA VAL A 102 -8.26 -16.38 -7.21
C VAL A 102 -8.77 -16.53 -5.78
N LYS A 103 -9.38 -17.67 -5.48
CA LYS A 103 -9.83 -18.02 -4.13
C LYS A 103 -8.85 -19.00 -3.54
N HIS A 104 -8.31 -18.63 -2.40
CA HIS A 104 -7.59 -19.53 -1.54
C HIS A 104 -8.52 -20.05 -0.44
N GLU A 105 -8.26 -21.25 0.07
CA GLU A 105 -8.96 -21.71 1.26
C GLU A 105 -8.67 -20.77 2.44
N PRO A 106 -9.71 -20.27 3.13
CA PRO A 106 -9.53 -19.51 4.37
C PRO A 106 -8.70 -20.33 5.36
N LEU A 107 -7.82 -19.65 6.10
CA LEU A 107 -7.10 -20.34 7.16
C LEU A 107 -8.02 -20.56 8.37
N SER A 108 -7.62 -21.48 9.24
CA SER A 108 -8.29 -21.71 10.52
C SER A 108 -8.36 -20.43 11.37
N LEU A 109 -9.17 -20.44 12.43
CA LEU A 109 -9.29 -19.29 13.33
C LEU A 109 -8.00 -18.95 14.08
N GLU A 110 -7.06 -19.90 14.17
CA GLU A 110 -5.77 -19.78 14.85
C GLU A 110 -4.64 -20.36 14.00
N PRO A 111 -4.31 -19.73 12.86
CA PRO A 111 -3.30 -20.25 11.95
C PRO A 111 -1.91 -20.11 12.58
N LYS A 112 -1.03 -21.07 12.27
CA LYS A 112 0.37 -21.00 12.72
C LYS A 112 1.13 -19.96 11.87
N PRO A 113 2.18 -19.31 12.41
CA PRO A 113 2.97 -18.32 11.67
C PRO A 113 3.46 -18.81 10.29
N GLU A 114 3.81 -20.09 10.17
CA GLU A 114 4.29 -20.69 8.92
C GLU A 114 3.19 -20.79 7.85
N GLU A 115 1.95 -21.07 8.27
CA GLU A 115 0.77 -21.10 7.38
C GLU A 115 0.43 -19.69 6.89
N ILE A 116 0.51 -18.71 7.79
CA ILE A 116 0.29 -17.30 7.46
C ILE A 116 1.35 -16.83 6.46
N LEU A 117 2.63 -17.15 6.68
CA LEU A 117 3.72 -16.81 5.74
C LEU A 117 3.49 -17.42 4.36
N THR A 118 3.13 -18.71 4.32
CA THR A 118 2.84 -19.41 3.07
C THR A 118 1.72 -18.70 2.32
N ARG A 119 0.63 -18.38 3.03
CA ARG A 119 -0.49 -17.61 2.45
C ARG A 119 -0.07 -16.22 1.98
N PHE A 120 0.79 -15.50 2.72
CA PHE A 120 1.27 -14.18 2.32
C PHE A 120 2.14 -14.22 1.05
N MET A 121 2.92 -15.28 0.88
CA MET A 121 3.73 -15.50 -0.32
C MET A 121 2.85 -15.84 -1.53
N GLU A 122 1.95 -16.83 -1.38
CA GLU A 122 1.03 -17.27 -2.44
C GLU A 122 0.05 -16.18 -2.88
N GLY A 123 -0.54 -15.47 -1.91
CA GLY A 123 -1.54 -14.44 -2.14
C GLY A 123 -0.98 -13.07 -2.49
N GLY A 124 0.34 -12.95 -2.73
CA GLY A 124 0.98 -11.71 -3.16
C GLY A 124 0.99 -10.58 -2.13
N LEU A 125 0.90 -10.92 -0.83
CA LEU A 125 0.88 -9.95 0.25
C LEU A 125 2.29 -9.57 0.74
N MET A 126 3.24 -10.51 0.68
CA MET A 126 4.60 -10.30 1.16
C MET A 126 5.26 -9.01 0.59
N PRO A 127 5.10 -8.63 -0.70
CA PRO A 127 5.62 -7.38 -1.24
C PRO A 127 5.12 -6.09 -0.57
N HIS A 128 3.96 -6.13 0.09
CA HIS A 128 3.40 -4.97 0.81
C HIS A 128 4.01 -4.77 2.20
N ILE A 129 4.78 -5.73 2.69
CA ILE A 129 5.44 -5.66 4.00
C ILE A 129 6.89 -5.22 3.81
N GLN A 130 7.23 -4.05 4.35
CA GLN A 130 8.60 -3.53 4.34
C GLN A 130 9.31 -3.86 5.65
N VAL A 131 10.63 -4.05 5.60
CA VAL A 131 11.46 -4.26 6.79
C VAL A 131 12.27 -3.03 7.17
N ARG A 132 12.66 -2.95 8.44
CA ARG A 132 13.70 -2.07 8.95
C ARG A 132 14.80 -2.93 9.59
N PRO A 133 16.08 -2.61 9.35
CA PRO A 133 16.59 -1.50 8.51
C PRO A 133 16.41 -1.76 6.99
N CYS A 134 16.77 -0.76 6.17
CA CYS A 134 16.93 -0.84 4.69
C CYS A 134 15.67 -0.87 3.79
N MET A 135 14.45 -0.77 4.32
CA MET A 135 13.20 -0.66 3.51
C MET A 135 13.02 -1.75 2.44
N ARG A 136 13.57 -2.94 2.67
CA ARG A 136 13.43 -4.08 1.74
C ARG A 136 12.10 -4.79 1.97
N ILE A 137 11.68 -5.63 1.02
CA ILE A 137 10.52 -6.51 1.20
C ILE A 137 10.84 -7.58 2.27
N ALA A 138 9.85 -7.87 3.13
CA ALA A 138 9.91 -8.96 4.09
C ALA A 138 10.29 -10.30 3.44
N HIS A 139 11.14 -11.05 4.12
CA HIS A 139 11.65 -12.35 3.66
C HIS A 139 11.14 -13.44 4.60
N PRO A 140 10.60 -14.56 4.10
CA PRO A 140 9.97 -15.58 4.94
C PRO A 140 10.93 -16.25 5.92
N LYS A 141 12.24 -16.25 5.64
CA LYS A 141 13.28 -16.78 6.54
C LYS A 141 13.66 -15.83 7.68
N HIS A 142 13.22 -14.57 7.64
CA HIS A 142 13.60 -13.55 8.62
C HIS A 142 12.34 -13.03 9.32
N MET A 143 11.99 -13.67 10.43
CA MET A 143 10.82 -13.31 11.22
C MET A 143 11.01 -11.98 11.95
N PRO A 144 9.95 -11.17 12.12
CA PRO A 144 10.04 -9.90 12.81
C PRO A 144 10.13 -10.09 14.33
N GLU A 145 10.92 -9.23 15.00
CA GLU A 145 10.89 -9.08 16.46
C GLU A 145 9.75 -8.15 16.90
N ALA A 146 9.35 -7.22 16.04
CA ALA A 146 8.15 -6.39 16.21
C ALA A 146 7.56 -6.00 14.85
N ILE A 147 6.26 -5.73 14.87
CA ILE A 147 5.51 -5.20 13.72
C ILE A 147 5.00 -3.80 14.07
N PHE A 148 5.24 -2.82 13.20
CA PHE A 148 4.73 -1.45 13.34
C PHE A 148 3.69 -1.16 12.27
N VAL A 149 2.47 -0.84 12.71
CA VAL A 149 1.36 -0.42 11.85
C VAL A 149 1.25 1.10 11.88
N LYS A 150 1.49 1.72 10.72
CA LYS A 150 1.30 3.16 10.48
C LYS A 150 -0.18 3.46 10.29
N ALA A 151 -0.82 4.03 11.32
CA ALA A 151 -2.19 4.52 11.32
C ALA A 151 -2.27 6.04 11.56
N LEU A 152 -1.26 6.77 11.06
CA LEU A 152 -1.30 8.21 10.89
C LEU A 152 -0.58 8.60 9.58
N GLU A 153 -0.83 9.81 9.12
CA GLU A 153 -0.15 10.39 7.97
C GLU A 153 0.26 11.84 8.26
N SER A 154 1.39 12.24 7.71
CA SER A 154 1.97 13.58 7.81
C SER A 154 2.52 14.10 6.48
N ALA A 155 2.70 13.24 5.47
CA ALA A 155 3.04 13.68 4.12
C ALA A 155 1.92 14.55 3.55
N PRO A 156 2.24 15.60 2.75
CA PRO A 156 1.23 16.46 2.17
C PRO A 156 0.26 15.66 1.29
N PHE A 157 -1.01 16.08 1.32
CA PHE A 157 -2.11 15.57 0.50
C PHE A 157 -2.52 14.10 0.68
N MET A 158 -1.74 13.27 1.35
CA MET A 158 -2.08 11.86 1.54
C MET A 158 -3.36 11.68 2.37
N PRO A 159 -4.17 10.65 2.09
CA PRO A 159 -5.43 10.41 2.76
C PRO A 159 -5.22 10.09 4.26
N PRO A 160 -6.10 10.59 5.14
CA PRO A 160 -6.17 10.11 6.52
C PRO A 160 -6.34 8.58 6.56
N PRO A 161 -5.54 7.84 7.34
CA PRO A 161 -5.64 6.37 7.42
C PRO A 161 -7.02 5.85 7.85
N GLU A 162 -7.78 6.64 8.59
CA GLU A 162 -9.16 6.35 8.97
C GLU A 162 -10.04 6.03 7.75
N LEU A 163 -9.87 6.78 6.65
CA LEU A 163 -10.67 6.61 5.43
C LEU A 163 -10.45 5.25 4.75
N GLN A 164 -9.31 4.59 4.98
CA GLN A 164 -9.06 3.25 4.46
C GLN A 164 -9.90 2.20 5.20
N VAL A 165 -10.11 2.41 6.50
CA VAL A 165 -10.67 1.43 7.43
C VAL A 165 -12.17 1.59 7.62
N GLU A 166 -12.70 2.79 7.38
CA GLU A 166 -14.14 3.08 7.46
C GLU A 166 -14.98 2.10 6.59
N GLY A 167 -15.95 1.44 7.22
CA GLY A 167 -16.78 0.40 6.61
C GLY A 167 -16.08 -0.95 6.41
N ARG A 168 -14.86 -1.11 6.91
CA ARG A 168 -14.00 -2.30 6.77
C ARG A 168 -13.35 -2.72 8.09
N GLU A 169 -13.96 -2.36 9.21
CA GLU A 169 -13.42 -2.48 10.56
C GLU A 169 -13.14 -3.92 10.96
N GLU A 170 -14.03 -4.86 10.56
CA GLU A 170 -13.85 -6.29 10.83
C GLU A 170 -12.61 -6.85 10.15
N LEU A 171 -12.33 -6.43 8.91
CA LEU A 171 -11.12 -6.83 8.19
C LEU A 171 -9.87 -6.28 8.86
N PHE A 172 -9.92 -5.03 9.33
CA PHE A 172 -8.81 -4.41 10.04
C PHE A 172 -8.51 -5.15 11.35
N ALA A 173 -9.54 -5.43 12.15
CA ALA A 173 -9.41 -6.18 13.40
C ALA A 173 -8.87 -7.62 13.15
N ALA A 174 -9.37 -8.30 12.11
CA ALA A 174 -8.87 -9.61 11.73
C ALA A 174 -7.40 -9.56 11.30
N GLY A 175 -7.00 -8.53 10.53
CA GLY A 175 -5.62 -8.33 10.11
C GLY A 175 -4.67 -8.14 11.29
N LEU A 176 -5.05 -7.32 12.28
CA LEU A 176 -4.25 -7.11 13.50
C LEU A 176 -4.09 -8.41 14.30
N LYS A 177 -5.18 -9.18 14.45
CA LYS A 177 -5.15 -10.49 15.14
C LYS A 177 -4.24 -11.50 14.43
N VAL A 178 -4.21 -11.50 13.10
CA VAL A 178 -3.29 -12.35 12.32
C VAL A 178 -1.85 -11.92 12.55
N LEU A 179 -1.56 -10.62 12.47
CA LEU A 179 -0.21 -10.09 12.65
C LEU A 179 0.34 -10.36 14.05
N SER A 180 -0.52 -10.35 15.08
CA SER A 180 -0.12 -10.64 16.46
C SER A 180 0.31 -12.09 16.70
N ARG A 181 0.15 -12.99 15.71
CA ARG A 181 0.68 -14.36 15.78
C ARG A 181 2.19 -14.43 15.55
N PHE A 182 2.79 -13.42 14.93
CA PHE A 182 4.23 -13.37 14.68
C PHE A 182 5.02 -12.84 15.88
N CYS A 183 4.61 -11.69 16.40
CA CYS A 183 5.28 -10.95 17.48
C CYS A 183 4.37 -9.82 17.99
N SER A 184 4.88 -8.97 18.88
CA SER A 184 4.18 -7.76 19.31
C SER A 184 3.90 -6.82 18.14
N VAL A 185 2.66 -6.34 18.07
CA VAL A 185 2.20 -5.39 17.05
C VAL A 185 2.00 -4.03 17.70
N HIS A 186 2.69 -3.01 17.20
CA HIS A 186 2.58 -1.63 17.64
C HIS A 186 1.70 -0.85 16.65
N LEU A 187 0.52 -0.45 17.08
CA LEU A 187 -0.38 0.42 16.31
C LEU A 187 -0.11 1.87 16.70
N VAL A 188 0.38 2.68 15.77
CA VAL A 188 0.68 4.10 16.00
C VAL A 188 -0.31 4.96 15.23
N TYR A 189 -1.09 5.77 15.93
CA TYR A 189 -2.09 6.67 15.36
C TYR A 189 -1.95 8.10 15.92
N LYS A 190 -2.66 9.06 15.33
CA LYS A 190 -2.57 10.47 15.72
C LYS A 190 -3.11 10.68 17.14
N LYS A 191 -2.39 11.47 17.96
CA LYS A 191 -2.91 11.86 19.28
C LYS A 191 -4.23 12.62 19.15
N GLY A 192 -5.20 12.26 20.00
CA GLY A 192 -6.55 12.82 19.97
C GLY A 192 -7.47 12.20 18.90
N CYS A 193 -7.02 11.17 18.19
CA CYS A 193 -7.91 10.37 17.33
C CYS A 193 -9.05 9.77 18.16
N THR A 194 -10.28 9.87 17.64
CA THR A 194 -11.50 9.31 18.24
C THR A 194 -12.02 8.09 17.48
N PHE A 195 -11.36 7.70 16.39
CA PHE A 195 -11.79 6.59 15.54
C PHE A 195 -11.65 5.26 16.30
N SER A 196 -12.79 4.62 16.60
CA SER A 196 -12.84 3.45 17.48
C SER A 196 -12.02 2.26 16.97
N PRO A 197 -11.90 1.97 15.65
CA PRO A 197 -11.03 0.91 15.16
C PRO A 197 -9.56 1.08 15.56
N PHE A 198 -9.11 2.30 15.84
CA PHE A 198 -7.74 2.56 16.31
C PHE A 198 -7.67 2.60 17.84
N THR A 199 -8.58 3.33 18.48
CA THR A 199 -8.53 3.54 19.95
C THR A 199 -8.91 2.29 20.75
N GLN A 200 -9.80 1.46 20.20
CA GLN A 200 -10.28 0.23 20.82
C GLN A 200 -9.65 -1.03 20.20
N ALA A 201 -8.66 -0.88 19.31
CA ALA A 201 -7.95 -2.00 18.71
C ALA A 201 -7.45 -2.99 19.78
N GLN A 202 -7.62 -4.28 19.46
CA GLN A 202 -7.16 -5.42 20.25
C GLN A 202 -5.94 -6.07 19.59
N PHE A 203 -5.24 -6.95 20.33
CA PHE A 203 -4.05 -7.67 19.87
C PHE A 203 -2.85 -6.80 19.52
N VAL A 204 -2.88 -5.52 19.92
CA VAL A 204 -1.84 -4.53 19.63
C VAL A 204 -1.50 -3.69 20.85
N GLU A 205 -0.26 -3.22 20.90
CA GLU A 205 0.14 -2.12 21.75
C GLU A 205 -0.21 -0.80 21.06
N LYS A 206 -1.03 0.02 21.71
CA LYS A 206 -1.51 1.29 21.16
C LYS A 206 -0.60 2.44 21.56
N HIS A 207 -0.15 3.18 20.56
CA HIS A 207 0.70 4.35 20.73
C HIS A 207 0.11 5.54 19.97
N THR A 208 0.35 6.73 20.51
CA THR A 208 -0.06 7.97 19.85
C THR A 208 1.15 8.74 19.38
N ALA A 209 1.00 9.53 18.33
CA ALA A 209 2.06 10.38 17.81
C ALA A 209 1.57 11.81 17.51
N THR A 210 2.44 12.79 17.78
CA THR A 210 2.16 14.22 17.59
C THR A 210 3.40 14.96 17.09
N GLY A 211 3.25 15.74 16.01
CA GLY A 211 4.31 16.60 15.49
C GLY A 211 4.10 16.96 14.02
N PRO A 212 4.98 17.79 13.44
CA PRO A 212 5.01 18.04 12.00
C PRO A 212 5.48 16.81 11.22
N HIS A 213 5.41 16.86 9.89
CA HIS A 213 6.13 15.90 9.03
C HIS A 213 7.63 15.92 9.36
N PRO A 214 8.30 14.75 9.51
CA PRO A 214 7.86 13.40 9.11
C PRO A 214 7.36 12.51 10.28
N ILE A 215 6.51 13.00 11.19
CA ILE A 215 6.02 12.21 12.35
C ILE A 215 5.44 10.86 11.98
N ALA A 216 4.86 10.70 10.78
CA ALA A 216 4.30 9.42 10.36
C ALA A 216 5.34 8.39 9.86
N ASN A 217 6.63 8.72 9.87
CA ASN A 217 7.70 7.80 9.49
C ASN A 217 7.85 6.69 10.56
N PRO A 218 7.65 5.40 10.20
CA PRO A 218 7.77 4.29 11.15
C PRO A 218 9.11 4.23 11.88
N SER A 219 10.21 4.67 11.25
CA SER A 219 11.53 4.67 11.88
C SER A 219 11.63 5.56 13.12
N ILE A 220 10.85 6.65 13.18
CA ILE A 220 10.75 7.49 14.39
C ILE A 220 10.10 6.70 15.52
N HIS A 221 9.05 5.93 15.21
CA HIS A 221 8.35 5.13 16.19
C HIS A 221 9.19 3.95 16.68
N ILE A 222 9.89 3.27 15.76
CA ILE A 222 10.79 2.17 16.06
C ILE A 222 11.91 2.67 16.99
N ALA A 223 12.54 3.81 16.68
CA ALA A 223 13.59 4.36 17.54
C ALA A 223 13.10 4.66 18.98
N ALA A 224 11.84 5.06 19.15
CA ALA A 224 11.26 5.37 20.46
C ALA A 224 10.78 4.13 21.24
N LEU A 225 10.27 3.11 20.55
CA LEU A 225 9.55 1.99 21.17
C LEU A 225 10.31 0.66 21.13
N HIS A 226 11.05 0.42 20.06
CA HIS A 226 11.78 -0.83 19.81
C HIS A 226 13.04 -0.55 18.98
N PRO A 227 14.05 0.16 19.54
CA PRO A 227 15.22 0.58 18.79
C PRO A 227 15.99 -0.61 18.24
N ILE A 228 16.50 -0.48 17.02
CA ILE A 228 17.32 -1.50 16.35
C ILE A 228 18.76 -1.33 16.85
N LEU A 229 19.24 -2.33 17.61
CA LEU A 229 20.56 -2.36 18.25
C LEU A 229 21.47 -3.45 17.69
N ARG A 230 20.92 -4.44 16.98
CA ARG A 230 21.66 -5.55 16.38
C ARG A 230 21.45 -5.60 14.86
N ASN A 231 22.43 -6.15 14.15
CA ASN A 231 22.39 -6.26 12.69
C ASN A 231 21.39 -7.32 12.19
N ASP A 232 21.04 -8.29 13.03
CA ASP A 232 20.09 -9.37 12.72
C ASP A 232 18.65 -9.03 13.09
N GLN A 233 18.41 -7.89 13.76
CA GLN A 233 17.08 -7.43 14.13
C GLN A 233 16.27 -7.03 12.91
N VAL A 234 15.10 -7.64 12.77
CA VAL A 234 14.15 -7.36 11.69
C VAL A 234 12.87 -6.84 12.29
N ILE A 235 12.47 -5.65 11.85
CA ILE A 235 11.20 -5.03 12.21
C ILE A 235 10.36 -4.93 10.95
N TRP A 236 9.12 -5.38 10.99
CA TRP A 236 8.18 -5.21 9.87
C TRP A 236 7.40 -3.91 10.03
N THR A 237 7.15 -3.22 8.93
CA THR A 237 6.34 -2.00 8.87
C THR A 237 5.25 -2.17 7.83
N LEU A 238 4.02 -1.88 8.23
CA LEU A 238 2.82 -1.96 7.40
C LEU A 238 1.99 -0.68 7.56
N ASP A 239 1.21 -0.33 6.54
CA ASP A 239 0.14 0.66 6.67
C ASP A 239 -1.21 -0.03 6.92
N VAL A 240 -2.24 0.76 7.26
CA VAL A 240 -3.60 0.24 7.49
C VAL A 240 -4.20 -0.48 6.28
N SER A 241 -3.86 -0.06 5.06
CA SER A 241 -4.34 -0.70 3.82
C SER A 241 -3.80 -2.12 3.69
N THR A 242 -2.57 -2.34 4.13
CA THR A 242 -1.92 -3.64 4.14
C THR A 242 -2.50 -4.53 5.23
N VAL A 243 -2.83 -3.97 6.40
CA VAL A 243 -3.54 -4.71 7.46
C VAL A 243 -4.93 -5.18 6.98
N LEU A 244 -5.66 -4.34 6.25
CA LEU A 244 -6.93 -4.72 5.62
C LEU A 244 -6.73 -5.86 4.61
N ALA A 245 -5.67 -5.80 3.81
CA ALA A 245 -5.32 -6.85 2.86
C ALA A 245 -4.94 -8.16 3.56
N VAL A 246 -4.23 -8.11 4.69
CA VAL A 246 -4.00 -9.28 5.57
C VAL A 246 -5.33 -9.89 5.99
N GLY A 247 -6.21 -9.09 6.58
CA GLY A 247 -7.50 -9.56 7.09
C GLY A 247 -8.32 -10.24 6.00
N LYS A 248 -8.44 -9.60 4.83
CA LYS A 248 -9.22 -10.13 3.70
C LYS A 248 -8.61 -11.41 3.13
N LEU A 249 -7.28 -11.45 2.95
CA LEU A 249 -6.61 -12.63 2.43
C LEU A 249 -6.76 -13.84 3.35
N ILE A 250 -6.65 -13.66 4.66
CA ILE A 250 -6.76 -14.77 5.61
C ILE A 250 -8.21 -15.23 5.79
N THR A 251 -9.14 -14.30 5.94
CA THR A 251 -10.54 -14.63 6.29
C THR A 251 -11.39 -14.99 5.08
N GLN A 252 -11.11 -14.42 3.91
CA GLN A 252 -11.88 -14.63 2.68
C GLN A 252 -11.09 -15.35 1.60
N GLY A 253 -9.77 -15.51 1.76
CA GLY A 253 -8.94 -16.16 0.76
C GLY A 253 -8.73 -15.35 -0.51
N ILE A 254 -8.95 -14.03 -0.49
CA ILE A 254 -8.95 -13.17 -1.68
C ILE A 254 -7.98 -12.01 -1.48
N TYR A 255 -7.16 -11.74 -2.51
CA TYR A 255 -6.26 -10.59 -2.55
C TYR A 255 -7.04 -9.26 -2.58
N ASP A 256 -6.65 -8.31 -1.73
CA ASP A 256 -7.33 -7.02 -1.65
C ASP A 256 -6.71 -5.97 -2.58
N THR A 257 -7.53 -5.49 -3.51
CA THR A 257 -7.14 -4.47 -4.48
C THR A 257 -7.72 -3.10 -4.16
N SER A 258 -8.67 -3.01 -3.22
CA SER A 258 -9.33 -1.75 -2.89
C SER A 258 -8.39 -0.81 -2.13
N LEU A 259 -8.34 0.44 -2.56
CA LEU A 259 -7.52 1.49 -1.95
C LEU A 259 -8.29 2.82 -2.00
N VAL A 260 -8.29 3.57 -0.90
CA VAL A 260 -8.68 4.98 -0.93
C VAL A 260 -7.45 5.82 -1.28
N ILE A 261 -7.58 6.72 -2.23
CA ILE A 261 -6.51 7.62 -2.64
C ILE A 261 -6.95 9.07 -2.55
N SER A 262 -5.99 9.98 -2.43
CA SER A 262 -6.21 11.41 -2.61
C SER A 262 -5.90 11.85 -4.04
N LEU A 263 -6.75 12.68 -4.64
CA LEU A 263 -6.38 13.54 -5.76
C LEU A 263 -6.24 14.97 -5.26
N ALA A 264 -5.09 15.57 -5.48
CA ALA A 264 -4.75 16.87 -4.90
C ALA A 264 -3.79 17.69 -5.77
N GLY A 265 -3.53 18.92 -5.33
CA GLY A 265 -2.62 19.86 -5.95
C GLY A 265 -3.31 20.94 -6.77
N GLU A 266 -2.62 22.07 -6.93
CA GLU A 266 -3.16 23.27 -7.57
C GLU A 266 -3.35 23.12 -9.08
N GLY A 267 -2.68 22.14 -9.71
CA GLY A 267 -2.88 21.80 -11.12
C GLY A 267 -4.23 21.14 -11.40
N LEU A 268 -5.01 20.78 -10.37
CA LEU A 268 -6.38 20.26 -10.52
C LEU A 268 -7.40 21.34 -10.17
N PRO A 269 -8.56 21.38 -10.84
CA PRO A 269 -9.67 22.22 -10.41
C PRO A 269 -10.17 21.80 -9.01
N PRO A 270 -10.66 22.72 -8.16
CA PRO A 270 -11.13 22.38 -6.82
C PRO A 270 -12.16 21.25 -6.76
N SER A 271 -13.04 21.14 -7.75
CA SER A 271 -14.07 20.10 -7.85
C SER A 271 -13.54 18.68 -8.08
N LYS A 272 -12.27 18.52 -8.46
CA LYS A 272 -11.60 17.23 -8.66
C LYS A 272 -10.66 16.85 -7.51
N ARG A 273 -10.47 17.75 -6.55
CA ARG A 273 -9.63 17.49 -5.37
C ARG A 273 -10.48 16.78 -4.32
N GLY A 274 -10.04 15.61 -3.87
CA GLY A 274 -10.84 14.81 -2.94
C GLY A 274 -10.29 13.41 -2.74
N PHE A 275 -11.10 12.57 -2.11
CA PHE A 275 -10.77 11.18 -1.82
C PHE A 275 -11.59 10.24 -2.70
N TYR A 276 -10.93 9.23 -3.25
CA TYR A 276 -11.52 8.31 -4.21
C TYR A 276 -11.17 6.88 -3.88
N ARG A 277 -12.16 5.98 -3.89
CA ARG A 277 -11.94 4.55 -3.80
C ARG A 277 -11.67 3.98 -5.19
N VAL A 278 -10.54 3.30 -5.32
CA VAL A 278 -9.99 2.78 -6.58
C VAL A 278 -9.38 1.40 -6.37
N ASN A 279 -9.00 0.75 -7.47
CA ASN A 279 -8.17 -0.45 -7.43
C ASN A 279 -6.67 -0.08 -7.43
N ARG A 280 -5.84 -0.90 -6.79
CA ARG A 280 -4.38 -0.83 -6.88
C ARG A 280 -3.93 -0.80 -8.35
N GLY A 281 -2.93 0.02 -8.65
CA GLY A 281 -2.39 0.14 -10.00
C GLY A 281 -3.30 0.86 -10.99
N VAL A 282 -4.31 1.60 -10.52
CA VAL A 282 -5.18 2.42 -11.35
C VAL A 282 -4.38 3.34 -12.27
N CYS A 283 -4.80 3.43 -13.53
CA CYS A 283 -4.23 4.39 -14.47
C CYS A 283 -4.63 5.83 -14.11
N ILE A 284 -3.68 6.76 -14.18
CA ILE A 284 -3.89 8.16 -13.78
C ILE A 284 -4.93 8.85 -14.66
N GLN A 285 -4.92 8.59 -15.96
CA GLN A 285 -5.94 9.04 -16.91
C GLN A 285 -7.39 8.62 -16.57
N SER A 286 -7.58 7.65 -15.68
CA SER A 286 -8.93 7.29 -15.18
C SER A 286 -9.38 8.12 -13.98
N LEU A 287 -8.45 8.85 -13.37
CA LEU A 287 -8.66 9.70 -12.21
C LEU A 287 -8.83 11.17 -12.62
N VAL A 288 -8.03 11.59 -13.61
CA VAL A 288 -7.94 12.97 -14.07
C VAL A 288 -7.91 13.02 -15.59
N GLU A 289 -8.61 13.99 -16.17
CA GLU A 289 -8.39 14.37 -17.56
C GLU A 289 -7.02 15.04 -17.67
N GLU A 290 -6.36 14.87 -18.81
CA GLU A 290 -5.05 15.49 -19.04
C GLU A 290 -5.19 17.01 -19.08
N VAL A 291 -4.42 17.69 -18.24
CA VAL A 291 -4.38 19.14 -18.14
C VAL A 291 -3.01 19.60 -18.64
N GLU A 292 -2.99 20.47 -19.64
CA GLU A 292 -1.75 21.05 -20.15
C GLU A 292 -1.03 21.87 -19.06
N GLY A 293 0.31 21.84 -19.06
CA GLY A 293 1.12 22.59 -18.10
C GLY A 293 1.05 22.04 -16.66
N VAL A 294 0.68 20.77 -16.48
CA VAL A 294 0.59 20.14 -15.16
C VAL A 294 1.52 18.93 -15.08
N ARG A 295 2.27 18.86 -13.98
CA ARG A 295 3.07 17.70 -13.61
C ARG A 295 2.29 16.80 -12.67
N TYR A 296 2.04 15.57 -13.10
CA TYR A 296 1.49 14.52 -12.25
C TYR A 296 2.59 13.82 -11.44
N ILE A 297 2.27 13.52 -10.18
CA ILE A 297 3.12 12.82 -9.23
C ILE A 297 2.30 11.69 -8.64
N SER A 298 2.80 10.46 -8.71
CA SER A 298 2.27 9.36 -7.94
C SER A 298 2.89 9.40 -6.54
N GLY A 299 2.07 9.45 -5.51
CA GLY A 299 2.50 9.72 -4.14
C GLY A 299 2.35 11.20 -3.77
N ASP A 300 3.12 11.64 -2.78
CA ASP A 300 3.12 13.00 -2.28
C ASP A 300 4.18 13.87 -2.98
N PRO A 301 4.11 15.21 -2.86
CA PRO A 301 5.08 16.11 -3.51
C PRO A 301 6.53 15.97 -3.03
N LEU A 302 6.79 15.36 -1.87
CA LEU A 302 8.13 15.26 -1.27
C LEU A 302 8.86 13.98 -1.67
N THR A 303 8.14 12.85 -1.71
CA THR A 303 8.75 11.53 -1.94
C THR A 303 8.13 10.74 -3.08
N GLY A 304 7.08 11.27 -3.72
CA GLY A 304 6.45 10.66 -4.87
C GLY A 304 7.28 10.74 -6.15
N GLU A 305 6.81 10.03 -7.18
CA GLU A 305 7.48 9.91 -8.46
C GLU A 305 6.74 10.68 -9.55
N LYS A 306 7.47 11.43 -10.40
CA LYS A 306 6.89 12.06 -11.60
C LYS A 306 6.38 10.96 -12.52
N VAL A 307 5.13 11.11 -12.95
CA VAL A 307 4.43 10.15 -13.80
C VAL A 307 3.76 10.90 -14.96
N HIS A 308 3.63 10.22 -16.09
CA HIS A 308 2.84 10.75 -17.20
C HIS A 308 1.33 10.59 -16.92
N ALA A 309 0.48 11.32 -17.63
CA ALA A 309 -0.97 11.19 -17.51
C ALA A 309 -1.46 9.76 -17.83
N ASN A 310 -0.79 9.08 -18.76
CA ASN A 310 -1.05 7.67 -19.09
C ASN A 310 -0.32 6.67 -18.16
N GLY A 311 0.37 7.16 -17.12
CA GLY A 311 1.02 6.36 -16.10
C GLY A 311 0.03 5.70 -15.14
N VAL A 312 0.56 5.09 -14.09
CA VAL A 312 -0.21 4.38 -13.08
C VAL A 312 0.15 4.83 -11.67
N LEU A 313 -0.77 4.61 -10.74
CA LEU A 313 -0.46 4.73 -9.32
C LEU A 313 0.61 3.70 -8.92
N GLY A 314 1.72 4.19 -8.39
CA GLY A 314 2.85 3.36 -7.96
C GLY A 314 2.50 2.42 -6.82
N PHE A 315 3.26 1.33 -6.70
CA PHE A 315 2.92 0.19 -5.84
C PHE A 315 2.61 0.54 -4.37
N TYR A 316 3.38 1.47 -3.79
CA TYR A 316 3.26 1.91 -2.39
C TYR A 316 2.50 3.23 -2.20
N HIS A 317 2.04 3.87 -3.29
CA HIS A 317 1.48 5.20 -3.23
C HIS A 317 -0.04 5.17 -2.96
N GLN A 318 -0.52 6.13 -2.17
CA GLN A 318 -1.93 6.30 -1.82
C GLN A 318 -2.49 7.67 -2.25
N GLY A 319 -1.86 8.30 -3.23
CA GLY A 319 -2.32 9.57 -3.75
C GLY A 319 -1.73 9.89 -5.12
N VAL A 320 -2.37 10.82 -5.80
CA VAL A 320 -1.86 11.45 -7.02
C VAL A 320 -1.95 12.96 -6.83
N CYS A 321 -0.83 13.63 -7.03
CA CYS A 321 -0.74 15.08 -6.95
C CYS A 321 -0.52 15.66 -8.34
N ALA A 322 -1.22 16.73 -8.68
CA ALA A 322 -1.00 17.48 -9.91
C ALA A 322 -0.58 18.92 -9.56
N LEU A 323 0.62 19.30 -9.96
CA LEU A 323 1.21 20.60 -9.68
C LEU A 323 1.45 21.35 -10.99
N PRO A 324 1.25 22.68 -11.06
CA PRO A 324 1.63 23.46 -12.24
C PRO A 324 3.10 23.24 -12.59
N GLU A 325 3.42 23.06 -13.88
CA GLU A 325 4.78 23.20 -14.38
C GLU A 325 5.13 24.69 -14.43
N GLY A 326 6.34 25.02 -13.93
CA GLY A 326 6.88 26.38 -13.94
C GLY A 326 7.70 26.68 -15.18
#